data_AF-A0AAV5J0F8-F1
#
_entry.id   AF-A0AAV5J0F8-F1
#
_cell.length_a   1.000
_cell.length_b   1.000
_cell.length_c   1.000
_cell.angle_alpha   90.00
_cell.angle_beta   90.00
_cell.angle_gamma   90.00
#
_symmetry.space_group_name_H-M   'P 1'
#
loop_
_entity.id
_entity.type
_entity.pdbx_description
1 polymer ?
#
loop_
_entity_poly.entity_id
_entity_poly.type
_entity_poly.pdbx_seq_one_letter_code
_entity_poly.pdbx_strand_id
1 'polypeptide(L)'
;MELASYTAWLTYFWRRARIHGVEPDVADERLQFWINQSSRSSSSHDAVEVERGLMELRRLGLENQLWKKSRQRLEVDPDQTFRC
;
A
#
# COMPACT_ATOMS: atom_id res chain seq x y z
N MET A 1 -16.19 16.41 -1.29
CA MET A 1 -14.98 16.53 -0.43
C MET A 1 -14.56 15.20 0.22
N GLU A 2 -15.37 14.14 0.19
CA GLU A 2 -15.06 12.87 0.89
C GLU A 2 -14.08 11.93 0.16
N LEU A 3 -13.86 12.10 -1.15
CA LEU A 3 -13.06 11.16 -1.96
C LEU A 3 -11.54 11.46 -1.93
N ALA A 4 -11.13 12.67 -1.55
CA ALA A 4 -9.72 13.05 -1.50
C ALA A 4 -8.93 12.32 -0.39
N SER A 5 -9.60 11.89 0.68
CA SER A 5 -8.96 11.13 1.76
C SER A 5 -8.62 9.70 1.33
N TYR A 6 -9.49 9.06 0.54
CA TYR A 6 -9.30 7.69 0.09
C TYR A 6 -8.18 7.57 -0.95
N THR A 7 -8.04 8.53 -1.86
CA THR A 7 -6.95 8.56 -2.85
C THR A 7 -5.59 8.74 -2.17
N ALA A 8 -5.51 9.61 -1.14
CA ALA A 8 -4.31 9.77 -0.32
C ALA A 8 -3.96 8.48 0.44
N TRP A 9 -4.96 7.77 0.97
CA TRP A 9 -4.79 6.49 1.66
C TRP A 9 -4.27 5.40 0.72
N LEU A 10 -4.86 5.24 -0.45
CA LEU A 10 -4.42 4.29 -1.49
C LEU A 10 -2.97 4.57 -1.91
N THR A 11 -2.64 5.84 -2.18
CA THR A 11 -1.28 6.26 -2.55
C THR A 11 -0.27 5.91 -1.46
N TYR A 12 -0.60 6.16 -0.19
CA TYR A 12 0.24 5.79 0.95
C TYR A 12 0.42 4.27 1.05
N PHE A 13 -0.65 3.50 0.86
CA PHE A 13 -0.62 2.05 0.96
C PHE A 13 0.27 1.41 -0.11
N TRP A 14 0.13 1.85 -1.37
CA TRP A 14 0.96 1.40 -2.48
C TRP A 14 2.43 1.84 -2.35
N ARG A 15 2.69 3.05 -1.85
CA ARG A 15 4.07 3.47 -1.48
C ARG A 15 4.69 2.52 -0.47
N ARG A 16 3.92 2.13 0.56
CA ARG A 16 4.40 1.23 1.61
C ARG A 16 4.66 -0.17 1.06
N ALA A 17 3.77 -0.69 0.21
CA ALA A 17 3.98 -1.95 -0.50
C ALA A 17 5.28 -1.95 -1.30
N ARG A 18 5.51 -0.88 -2.09
CA ARG A 18 6.74 -0.69 -2.85
C ARG A 18 8.00 -0.67 -1.97
N ILE A 19 7.97 0.06 -0.85
CA ILE A 19 9.12 0.16 0.08
C ILE A 19 9.45 -1.21 0.71
N HIS A 20 8.43 -2.00 1.06
CA HIS A 20 8.62 -3.33 1.65
C HIS A 20 8.87 -4.44 0.61
N GLY A 21 8.94 -4.09 -0.68
CA GLY A 21 9.12 -5.05 -1.77
C GLY A 21 7.96 -6.04 -1.92
N VAL A 22 6.75 -5.63 -1.52
CA VAL A 22 5.52 -6.41 -1.68
C VAL A 22 4.94 -6.06 -3.04
N GLU A 23 4.98 -7.01 -3.98
CA GLU A 23 4.52 -6.85 -5.37
C GLU A 23 5.08 -5.56 -6.02
N PRO A 24 6.41 -5.38 -6.10
CA PRO A 24 7.02 -4.11 -6.49
C PRO A 24 6.59 -3.63 -7.89
N ASP A 25 6.41 -4.55 -8.83
CA ASP A 25 6.00 -4.24 -10.20
C ASP A 25 4.55 -3.70 -10.23
N VAL A 26 3.64 -4.35 -9.52
CA VAL A 26 2.22 -3.93 -9.40
C VAL A 26 2.12 -2.63 -8.58
N ALA A 27 2.89 -2.52 -7.50
CA ALA A 27 2.85 -1.39 -6.61
C ALA A 27 3.34 -0.11 -7.26
N ASP A 28 4.37 -0.17 -8.11
CA ASP A 28 4.87 1.02 -8.82
C ASP A 28 3.89 1.48 -9.90
N GLU A 29 3.34 0.55 -10.70
CA GLU A 29 2.30 0.85 -11.69
C GLU A 29 1.08 1.52 -11.05
N ARG A 30 0.59 0.96 -9.93
CA ARG A 30 -0.58 1.51 -9.23
C ARG A 30 -0.30 2.81 -8.50
N LEU A 31 0.90 2.98 -7.95
CA LEU A 31 1.30 4.25 -7.38
C LEU A 31 1.30 5.37 -8.44
N GLN A 32 1.86 5.12 -9.62
CA GLN A 32 1.86 6.08 -10.71
C GLN A 32 0.45 6.41 -11.18
N PHE A 33 -0.42 5.39 -11.31
CA PHE A 33 -1.83 5.59 -11.63
C PHE A 33 -2.53 6.54 -10.65
N TRP A 34 -2.37 6.31 -9.34
CA TRP A 34 -3.01 7.15 -8.31
C TRP A 34 -2.43 8.57 -8.25
N ILE A 35 -1.12 8.74 -8.45
CA ILE A 35 -0.49 10.07 -8.56
C ILE A 35 -1.09 10.83 -9.75
N ASN A 36 -1.20 10.18 -10.91
CA ASN A 36 -1.78 10.80 -12.11
C ASN A 36 -3.31 11.00 -11.99
N GLN A 37 -4.02 10.16 -11.23
CA GLN A 37 -5.43 10.37 -10.94
C GLN A 37 -5.63 11.57 -10.00
N SER A 38 -4.74 11.73 -9.01
CA SER A 38 -4.81 12.85 -8.05
C SER A 38 -4.50 14.22 -8.67
N SER A 39 -3.76 14.25 -9.80
CA SER A 39 -3.52 15.47 -10.56
C SER A 39 -4.68 15.85 -11.48
N ARG A 40 -5.62 14.93 -11.73
CA ARG A 40 -6.84 15.18 -12.50
C ARG A 40 -7.96 15.67 -11.59
N SER A 41 -8.75 16.62 -12.09
CA SER A 41 -9.88 17.20 -11.36
C SER A 41 -10.91 16.11 -11.03
N SER A 42 -11.38 16.10 -9.78
CA SER A 42 -12.26 15.08 -9.23
C SER A 42 -13.48 14.82 -10.12
N SER A 43 -13.50 13.66 -10.75
CA SER A 43 -14.53 13.23 -11.69
C SER A 43 -15.57 12.39 -10.95
N SER A 44 -16.80 12.33 -11.44
CA SER A 44 -17.84 11.44 -10.90
C SER A 44 -17.43 9.96 -10.87
N HIS A 45 -16.39 9.59 -11.62
CA HIS A 45 -15.82 8.24 -11.66
C HIS A 45 -14.88 7.89 -10.49
N ASP A 46 -14.47 8.86 -9.66
CA ASP A 46 -13.45 8.64 -8.63
C ASP A 46 -13.87 7.61 -7.57
N ALA A 47 -15.17 7.52 -7.25
CA ALA A 47 -15.68 6.55 -6.30
C ALA A 47 -15.47 5.10 -6.78
N VAL A 48 -15.67 4.84 -8.08
CA VAL A 48 -15.52 3.52 -8.69
C VAL A 48 -14.05 3.11 -8.73
N GLU A 49 -13.16 4.04 -9.08
CA GLU A 49 -11.71 3.79 -9.09
C GLU A 49 -11.19 3.48 -7.69
N VAL A 50 -11.66 4.23 -6.68
CA VAL A 50 -11.27 4.01 -5.27
C VAL A 50 -11.75 2.64 -4.80
N GLU A 51 -13.00 2.28 -5.08
CA GLU A 51 -13.55 0.98 -4.72
C GLU A 51 -12.79 -0.17 -5.40
N ARG A 52 -12.44 0.01 -6.68
CA ARG A 52 -11.62 -0.95 -7.43
C ARG A 52 -10.21 -1.09 -6.83
N GLY A 53 -9.58 0.02 -6.45
CA GLY A 53 -8.29 0.01 -5.76
C GLY A 53 -8.33 -0.71 -4.42
N LEU A 54 -9.40 -0.52 -3.64
CA LEU A 54 -9.62 -1.22 -2.37
C LEU A 54 -9.87 -2.72 -2.56
N MET A 55 -10.64 -3.12 -3.58
CA MET A 55 -10.84 -4.53 -3.91
C MET A 55 -9.54 -5.21 -4.33
N GLU A 56 -8.69 -4.53 -5.09
CA GLU A 56 -7.41 -5.05 -5.54
C GLU A 56 -6.43 -5.28 -4.39
N LEU A 57 -6.34 -4.33 -3.45
CA LEU A 57 -5.57 -4.50 -2.21
C LEU A 57 -6.03 -5.74 -1.43
N ARG A 58 -7.35 -5.94 -1.33
CA ARG A 58 -7.95 -7.08 -0.63
C ARG A 58 -7.68 -8.39 -1.37
N ARG A 59 -7.75 -8.38 -2.70
CA ARG A 59 -7.50 -9.55 -3.56
C ARG A 59 -6.04 -10.00 -3.50
N LEU A 60 -5.10 -9.07 -3.50
CA LEU A 60 -3.67 -9.37 -3.37
C LEU A 60 -3.27 -9.70 -1.93
N GLY A 61 -4.18 -9.51 -0.96
CA GLY A 61 -3.88 -9.69 0.46
C GLY A 61 -2.75 -8.78 0.93
N LEU A 62 -2.61 -7.60 0.32
CA LEU A 62 -1.47 -6.70 0.50
C LEU A 62 -1.27 -6.32 1.97
N GLU A 63 -2.38 -6.13 2.68
CA GLU A 63 -2.43 -5.83 4.10
C GLU A 63 -1.78 -6.94 4.96
N ASN A 64 -2.06 -8.20 4.64
CA ASN A 64 -1.48 -9.35 5.34
C ASN A 64 0.00 -9.54 4.98
N GLN A 65 0.38 -9.29 3.72
CA GLN A 65 1.78 -9.33 3.27
C GLN A 65 2.62 -8.24 3.95
N LEU A 66 2.12 -7.00 3.98
CA LEU A 66 2.73 -5.88 4.69
C LEU A 66 2.82 -6.14 6.18
N TRP A 67 1.78 -6.72 6.79
CA TRP A 67 1.79 -7.11 8.19
C TRP A 67 2.89 -8.14 8.50
N LYS A 68 2.99 -9.21 7.69
CA LYS A 68 4.05 -10.22 7.82
C LYS A 68 5.45 -9.62 7.67
N LYS A 69 5.67 -8.79 6.64
CA LYS A 69 6.96 -8.10 6.41
C LYS A 69 7.31 -7.12 7.54
N SER A 70 6.32 -6.43 8.10
CA SER A 70 6.53 -5.52 9.23
C SER A 70 6.96 -6.28 10.49
N ARG A 71 6.45 -7.49 10.72
CA ARG A 71 6.79 -8.33 11.89
C ARG A 71 8.06 -9.16 11.70
N GLN A 72 8.41 -9.53 10.46
CA GLN A 72 9.72 -10.12 10.15
C GLN A 72 10.89 -9.21 10.56
N ARG A 73 10.69 -7.89 10.58
CA ARG A 73 11.67 -6.92 11.07
C ARG A 73 11.78 -6.84 12.60
N LEU A 74 10.81 -7.39 13.33
CA LEU A 74 10.77 -7.40 14.80
C LEU A 74 11.25 -8.73 15.38
N GLU A 75 11.31 -9.79 14.58
CA GLU A 75 11.96 -11.06 14.93
C GLU A 75 13.49 -10.92 14.75
N VAL A 76 14.07 -9.90 15.39
CA VAL A 76 15.52 -9.84 15.66
C VAL A 76 15.72 -10.64 16.94
N ASP A 77 16.00 -11.92 16.73
CA ASP A 77 16.85 -12.81 17.51
C ASP A 77 16.98 -12.52 19.04
N PRO A 78 16.29 -13.28 19.92
CA PRO A 78 16.54 -13.22 21.37
C PRO A 78 17.90 -13.83 21.80
N ASP A 79 18.74 -14.33 20.88
CA ASP A 79 20.00 -15.03 21.21
C ASP A 79 21.21 -14.08 21.30
N GLN A 80 21.06 -12.79 20.96
CA GLN A 80 22.11 -11.78 21.15
C GLN A 80 22.35 -11.40 22.63
N THR A 81 21.58 -11.93 23.59
CA THR A 81 21.70 -11.60 25.02
C THR A 81 22.64 -12.55 25.80
N PHE A 82 23.19 -13.58 25.16
CA PHE A 82 24.14 -14.50 25.80
C PHE A 82 25.50 -14.51 25.09
N ARG A 83 26.20 -13.37 25.08
CA ARG A 83 27.66 -13.40 24.97
C ARG A 83 28.31 -12.22 25.68
N CYS A 84 29.12 -12.60 26.67
CA CYS A 84 29.99 -11.81 27.56
C CYS A 84 29.35 -11.33 28.86
#